data_AF-A0A930SYV8-F1
#
_entry.id   AF-A0A930SYV8-F1
#
_cell.length_a   1.000
_cell.length_b   1.000
_cell.length_c   1.000
_cell.angle_alpha   90.00
_cell.angle_beta   90.00
_cell.angle_gamma   90.00
#
_symmetry.space_group_name_H-M   'P 1'
#
loop_
_entity.id
_entity.type
_entity.pdbx_description
1 polymer ?
#
loop_
_entity_poly.entity_id
_entity_poly.type
_entity_poly.pdbx_seq_one_letter_code
_entity_poly.pdbx_strand_id
1 'polypeptide(L)' 'MVNLPVSANEKPKPTNQPPLPACVRTDCDCKDFKTQKEAQRVLDAFPGAPHKLDRDKDGIACERLR' A
#
# COMPACT_ATOMS: atom_id res chain seq x y z
N MET A 1 -5.54 -14.51 16.99
CA MET A 1 -4.50 -13.69 17.65
C MET A 1 -3.40 -13.43 16.64
N VAL A 2 -3.60 -12.49 15.72
CA VAL A 2 -2.49 -11.96 14.93
C VAL A 2 -2.22 -10.58 15.51
N ASN A 3 -1.21 -10.51 16.38
CA ASN A 3 -0.68 -9.24 16.83
C ASN A 3 -0.11 -8.55 15.60
N LEU A 4 -0.80 -7.55 15.07
CA LEU A 4 -0.17 -6.54 14.25
C LEU A 4 0.73 -5.72 15.17
N PRO A 5 2.06 -5.69 14.99
CA PRO A 5 2.82 -4.59 15.53
C PRO A 5 2.63 -3.43 14.53
N VAL A 6 1.51 -2.72 14.59
CA VAL A 6 1.60 -1.28 14.32
C VAL A 6 2.24 -0.70 15.58
N SER A 7 3.55 -0.83 15.65
CA SER A 7 4.33 -0.10 16.62
C SER A 7 4.26 1.34 16.19
N ALA A 8 3.44 2.13 16.89
CA ALA A 8 3.31 3.58 16.75
C ALA A 8 4.60 4.33 17.15
N ASN A 9 5.79 3.73 16.92
CA ASN A 9 7.08 4.20 17.38
C ASN A 9 8.29 3.75 16.52
N GLU A 10 8.12 3.16 15.35
CA GLU A 10 9.26 3.01 14.43
C GLU A 10 9.47 4.30 13.64
N LYS A 11 10.50 5.05 14.05
CA LYS A 11 11.02 6.23 13.35
C LYS A 11 11.15 5.91 11.86
N PRO A 12 10.49 6.64 10.95
CA PRO A 12 10.58 6.35 9.52
C PRO A 12 12.05 6.40 9.09
N LYS A 13 12.52 5.31 8.49
CA LYS A 13 13.82 5.27 7.83
C LYS A 13 13.86 6.43 6.82
N PRO A 14 14.94 7.22 6.72
CA PRO A 14 15.02 8.36 5.82
C PRO A 14 15.21 7.83 4.39
N THR A 15 14.15 7.31 3.82
CA THR A 15 13.98 7.23 2.38
C THR A 15 13.26 8.51 1.97
N ASN A 16 13.72 9.19 0.93
CA ASN A 16 13.05 10.34 0.28
C ASN A 16 11.68 9.97 -0.34
N GLN A 17 10.91 9.09 0.31
CA GLN A 17 9.63 8.60 -0.15
C GLN A 17 8.52 9.23 0.71
N PRO A 18 7.42 9.68 0.10
CA PRO A 18 6.25 10.16 0.82
C PRO A 18 5.74 9.11 1.81
N PRO A 19 5.15 9.55 2.94
CA PRO A 19 4.47 8.64 3.86
C PRO A 19 3.35 7.86 3.14
N LEU A 20 3.07 6.65 3.62
CA LEU A 20 1.98 5.80 3.10
C LEU A 20 0.61 6.50 3.29
N PRO A 21 -0.34 6.31 2.36
CA PRO A 21 -1.65 6.97 2.40
C PRO A 21 -2.55 6.43 3.52
N ALA A 22 -3.57 7.21 3.91
CA ALA A 22 -4.48 6.82 5.00
C ALA A 22 -5.32 5.56 4.69
N CYS A 23 -5.55 5.24 3.41
CA CYS A 23 -6.34 4.07 2.98
C CYS A 23 -5.75 2.74 3.48
N VAL A 24 -4.46 2.70 3.86
CA VAL A 24 -3.80 1.49 4.39
C VAL A 24 -4.41 1.01 5.72
N ARG A 25 -5.20 1.87 6.38
CA ARG A 25 -5.94 1.54 7.60
C ARG A 25 -7.36 1.04 7.33
N THR A 26 -7.82 1.10 6.08
CA THR A 26 -9.16 0.70 5.65
C THR A 26 -9.06 -0.25 4.46
N ASP A 27 -9.39 0.20 3.25
CA ASP A 27 -9.33 -0.57 2.01
C ASP A 27 -8.84 0.37 0.91
N CYS A 28 -7.58 0.23 0.51
CA CYS A 28 -7.05 0.93 -0.64
C CYS A 28 -7.58 0.29 -1.93
N ASP A 29 -8.06 1.13 -2.84
CA ASP A 29 -8.33 0.75 -4.22
C ASP A 29 -7.70 1.74 -5.22
N CYS A 30 -7.76 1.42 -6.52
CA CYS A 30 -7.06 2.22 -7.52
C CYS A 30 -7.57 3.66 -7.66
N LYS A 31 -8.76 4.03 -7.14
CA LYS A 31 -9.23 5.43 -7.18
C LYS A 31 -8.57 6.28 -6.10
N ASP A 32 -7.92 5.67 -5.12
CA ASP A 32 -7.20 6.37 -4.05
C ASP A 32 -5.80 6.86 -4.49
N PHE A 33 -5.33 6.46 -5.68
CA PHE A 33 -3.98 6.75 -6.17
C PHE A 33 -4.00 7.53 -7.49
N LYS A 34 -2.97 8.36 -7.69
CA LYS A 34 -2.80 9.09 -8.94
C LYS A 34 -1.98 8.30 -9.96
N THR A 35 -1.08 7.45 -9.49
CA THR A 35 -0.15 6.70 -10.34
C THR A 35 -0.01 5.25 -9.87
N GLN A 36 0.35 4.35 -10.78
CA GLN A 36 0.65 2.96 -10.44
C GLN A 36 1.77 2.87 -9.40
N LYS A 37 2.80 3.71 -9.50
CA LYS A 37 3.94 3.70 -8.58
C LYS A 37 3.56 4.02 -7.12
N GLU A 38 2.53 4.83 -6.90
CA GLU A 38 2.02 5.09 -5.56
C GLU A 38 1.24 3.89 -5.02
N ALA A 39 0.41 3.26 -5.86
CA ALA A 39 -0.33 2.06 -5.51
C ALA A 39 0.59 0.86 -5.23
N GLN A 40 1.63 0.69 -6.05
CA GLN A 40 2.60 -0.40 -5.92
C GLN A 40 3.31 -0.37 -4.57
N ARG A 41 3.66 0.84 -4.09
CA ARG A 41 4.29 0.99 -2.77
C ARG A 41 3.41 0.51 -1.63
N VAL A 42 2.09 0.61 -1.77
CA VAL A 42 1.15 0.07 -0.79
C VAL A 42 1.04 -1.45 -0.92
N LEU A 43 0.94 -1.99 -2.14
CA LEU A 43 0.93 -3.44 -2.37
C LEU A 43 2.18 -4.12 -1.79
N ASP A 44 3.36 -3.54 -2.04
CA ASP A 44 4.65 -4.05 -1.55
C ASP A 44 4.77 -3.97 -0.03
N ALA A 45 4.18 -2.94 0.59
CA ALA A 45 4.25 -2.71 2.04
C ALA A 45 3.32 -3.64 2.84
N PHE A 46 2.25 -4.16 2.22
CA PHE A 46 1.25 -4.99 2.88
C PHE A 46 1.01 -6.31 2.12
N PRO A 47 1.98 -7.24 2.13
CA PRO A 47 1.82 -8.56 1.54
C PRO A 47 0.71 -9.33 2.29
N GLY A 48 -0.42 -9.57 1.62
CA GLY A 48 -1.52 -10.39 2.12
C GLY A 48 -2.72 -9.63 2.71
N ALA A 49 -2.74 -8.30 2.65
CA ALA A 49 -3.93 -7.51 2.97
C ALA A 49 -4.76 -7.29 1.69
N PRO A 50 -6.10 -7.42 1.71
CA PRO A 50 -6.96 -7.62 0.55
C PRO A 50 -7.23 -6.32 -0.23
N HIS A 51 -6.24 -5.45 -0.34
CA HIS A 51 -6.38 -4.20 -1.07
C HIS A 51 -6.66 -4.53 -2.53
N LYS A 52 -7.68 -3.87 -3.09
CA LYS A 52 -8.14 -4.09 -4.48
C LYS A 52 -7.19 -3.47 -5.50
N LEU A 53 -5.91 -3.37 -5.14
CA LEU A 53 -4.86 -2.76 -5.94
C LEU A 53 -4.42 -3.72 -7.03
N ASP A 54 -4.24 -5.00 -6.69
CA ASP A 54 -3.85 -6.06 -7.63
C ASP A 54 -4.95 -7.14 -7.64
N ARG A 55 -5.91 -6.98 -8.56
CA ARG A 55 -7.15 -7.79 -8.57
C ARG A 55 -6.95 -9.14 -9.25
N ASP A 56 -6.07 -9.18 -10.22
CA ASP A 56 -5.65 -10.33 -11.01
C ASP A 56 -4.45 -11.07 -10.40
N LYS A 57 -3.80 -10.47 -9.40
CA LYS A 57 -2.78 -11.09 -8.54
C LYS A 57 -1.48 -11.40 -9.27
N ASP A 58 -1.09 -10.52 -10.18
CA ASP A 58 0.16 -10.65 -10.94
C ASP A 58 1.35 -9.97 -10.25
N GLY A 59 1.10 -9.31 -9.11
CA GLY A 59 2.08 -8.55 -8.34
C GLY A 59 2.18 -7.09 -8.77
N ILE A 60 1.36 -6.63 -9.72
CA ILE A 60 1.38 -5.27 -10.25
C ILE A 60 0.10 -4.54 -9.82
N ALA A 61 0.25 -3.55 -8.94
CA ALA A 61 -0.88 -2.76 -8.48
C ALA A 61 -1.41 -1.85 -9.60
N CYS A 62 -2.74 -1.81 -9.80
CA CYS A 62 -3.44 -0.77 -10.52
C CYS A 62 -2.84 -0.41 -11.89
N GLU A 63 -2.51 -1.40 -12.72
CA GLU A 63 -1.84 -1.26 -14.02
C GLU A 63 -2.46 -0.23 -14.98
N ARG A 64 -3.73 0.13 -14.77
CA ARG A 64 -4.44 1.15 -15.56
C ARG A 64 -4.02 2.58 -15.24
N LEU A 65 -3.39 2.82 -14.08
CA LEU A 65 -2.83 4.10 -13.71
C LEU A 65 -1.47 4.24 -14.41
N ARG A 66 -1.34 5.20 -15.33
CA ARG A 66 -0.07 5.47 -16.02
C ARG A 66 0.97 6.11 -15.10
#